data_AF-A0A151F0E9-F1
#
_entry.id   AF-A0A151F0E9-F1
#
_cell.length_a   1.000
_cell.length_b   1.000
_cell.length_c   1.000
_cell.angle_alpha   90.00
_cell.angle_beta   90.00
_cell.angle_gamma   90.00
#
_symmetry.space_group_name_H-M   'P 1'
#
loop_
_entity.id
_entity.type
_entity.pdbx_description
1 polymer ?
#
loop_
_entity_poly.entity_id
_entity_poly.type
_entity_poly.pdbx_seq_one_letter_code
_entity_poly.pdbx_strand_id
1 'polypeptide(L)'
;MSSRKRKLINKKAKVEIERYPLVEVEWIDIVSDASWQSLKDLERAQPAKVITKGHLFSDGKGLVKVFSDYGLNEHDKTKIDEVGNTTVIPKACVLNIKKV
;
A
#
# COMPACT_ATOMS: atom_id res chain seq x y z
N MET A 1 4.98 -11.42 22.40
CA MET A 1 6.26 -10.70 22.22
C MET A 1 6.01 -9.41 21.46
N SER A 2 6.18 -8.26 22.11
CA SER A 2 5.92 -6.94 21.53
C SER A 2 6.99 -6.63 20.49
N SER A 3 6.70 -6.87 19.20
CA SER A 3 7.55 -6.37 18.14
C SER A 3 7.41 -4.85 18.11
N ARG A 4 8.45 -4.15 18.58
CA ARG A 4 8.58 -2.71 18.35
C ARG A 4 8.51 -2.48 16.84
N LYS A 5 7.32 -2.15 16.32
CA LYS A 5 7.17 -1.67 14.95
C LYS A 5 8.13 -0.50 14.78
N ARG A 6 9.19 -0.68 14.00
CA ARG A 6 10.00 0.45 13.55
C ARG A 6 9.03 1.39 12.85
N LYS A 7 8.79 2.56 13.44
CA LYS A 7 7.98 3.60 12.79
C LYS A 7 8.76 4.03 11.56
N LEU A 8 8.35 3.52 10.41
CA LEU A 8 8.91 3.83 9.10
C LEU A 8 8.71 5.32 8.73
N ILE A 9 7.71 5.96 9.33
CA ILE A 9 7.31 7.34 9.06
C ILE A 9 8.19 8.35 9.80
N ASN A 10 8.85 9.24 9.06
CA ASN A 10 9.67 10.32 9.62
C ASN A 10 8.81 11.55 9.99
N LYS A 11 8.29 11.59 11.23
CA LYS A 11 7.45 12.70 11.69
C LYS A 11 8.16 14.07 11.77
N LYS A 12 9.48 14.11 11.69
CA LYS A 12 10.29 15.35 11.79
C LYS A 12 10.70 15.90 10.42
N ALA A 13 10.28 15.28 9.33
CA ALA A 13 10.67 15.73 7.99
C ALA A 13 10.16 17.15 7.72
N LYS A 14 11.01 17.98 7.11
CA LYS A 14 10.68 19.36 6.75
C LYS A 14 9.85 19.39 5.48
N VAL A 15 10.20 18.53 4.51
CA VAL A 15 9.40 18.28 3.31
C VAL A 15 8.46 17.12 3.59
N GLU A 16 7.19 17.26 3.22
CA GLU A 16 6.15 16.31 3.58
C GLU A 16 6.33 14.93 2.93
N ILE A 17 6.79 14.86 1.68
CA ILE A 17 7.02 13.57 1.01
C ILE A 17 8.04 12.68 1.74
N GLU A 18 9.06 13.28 2.36
CA GLU A 18 10.08 12.58 3.13
C GLU A 18 9.53 11.91 4.40
N ARG A 19 8.30 12.23 4.80
CA ARG A 19 7.60 11.53 5.90
C ARG A 19 7.25 10.11 5.51
N TYR A 20 7.01 9.86 4.22
CA TYR A 20 6.45 8.62 3.68
C TYR A 20 7.55 7.86 2.92
N PRO A 21 8.10 6.77 3.48
CA PRO A 21 9.17 6.03 2.81
C PRO A 21 8.64 5.32 1.57
N LEU A 22 9.47 5.27 0.54
CA LEU A 22 9.22 4.45 -0.64
C LEU A 22 9.33 2.97 -0.26
N VAL A 23 8.30 2.20 -0.61
CA VAL A 23 8.18 0.77 -0.29
C VAL A 23 7.71 -0.03 -1.50
N GLU A 24 8.03 -1.31 -1.46
CA GLU A 24 7.42 -2.37 -2.26
C GLU A 24 6.52 -3.19 -1.31
N VAL A 25 5.24 -3.32 -1.65
CA VAL A 25 4.24 -4.09 -0.91
C VAL A 25 3.83 -5.28 -1.76
N GLU A 26 4.12 -6.47 -1.25
CA GLU A 26 3.69 -7.73 -1.83
C GLU A 26 2.40 -8.15 -1.12
N TRP A 27 1.33 -8.38 -1.89
CA TRP A 27 0.01 -8.69 -1.34
C TRP A 27 -0.80 -9.58 -2.28
N ILE A 28 -1.88 -10.13 -1.73
CA ILE A 28 -2.83 -11.00 -2.43
C ILE A 28 -4.11 -10.22 -2.70
N ASP A 29 -4.47 -10.11 -3.97
CA ASP A 29 -5.68 -9.44 -4.43
C ASP A 29 -6.82 -10.43 -4.65
N ILE A 30 -8.03 -9.99 -4.30
CA ILE A 30 -9.23 -10.81 -4.37
C ILE A 30 -9.68 -10.84 -5.83
N VAL A 31 -9.85 -12.03 -6.37
CA VAL A 31 -10.35 -12.23 -7.73
C VAL A 31 -11.79 -12.71 -7.69
N SER A 32 -12.60 -12.23 -8.64
CA SER A 32 -13.97 -12.67 -8.84
C SER A 32 -14.20 -12.92 -10.32
N ASP A 33 -14.90 -14.01 -10.65
CA ASP A 33 -15.33 -14.32 -12.00
C ASP A 33 -16.87 -14.33 -12.04
N ALA A 34 -17.45 -13.54 -12.95
CA ALA A 34 -18.90 -13.39 -13.10
C ALA A 34 -19.50 -14.37 -14.13
N SER A 35 -18.68 -15.21 -14.77
CA SER A 35 -19.13 -16.21 -15.73
C SER A 35 -19.58 -17.52 -15.07
N TRP A 36 -20.33 -18.33 -15.83
CA TRP A 36 -20.62 -19.71 -15.41
C TRP A 36 -19.37 -20.56 -15.61
N GLN A 37 -18.88 -21.14 -14.52
CA GLN A 37 -17.65 -21.95 -14.51
C GLN A 37 -17.91 -23.34 -13.94
N SER A 38 -17.07 -24.31 -14.31
CA SER A 38 -17.14 -25.66 -13.73
C SER A 38 -16.53 -25.66 -12.32
N LEU A 39 -16.95 -26.61 -11.48
CA LEU A 39 -16.35 -26.79 -10.15
C LEU A 39 -14.83 -27.05 -10.21
N LYS A 40 -14.37 -27.68 -11.30
CA LYS A 40 -12.95 -27.99 -11.52
C LYS A 40 -12.12 -26.75 -11.84
N ASP A 41 -12.74 -25.73 -12.45
CA ASP A 41 -12.09 -24.45 -12.71
C ASP A 41 -12.07 -23.62 -11.42
N LEU A 42 -13.17 -23.62 -10.66
CA LEU A 42 -13.26 -22.95 -9.36
C LEU A 42 -12.25 -23.53 -8.34
N GLU A 43 -12.07 -24.85 -8.30
CA GLU A 43 -11.09 -25.50 -7.40
C GLU A 43 -9.65 -25.03 -7.67
N ARG A 44 -9.34 -24.65 -8.91
CA ARG A 44 -8.01 -24.17 -9.31
C ARG A 44 -7.86 -22.66 -9.23
N ALA A 45 -8.93 -21.92 -8.97
CA ALA A 45 -8.87 -20.48 -8.83
C ALA A 45 -7.92 -20.11 -7.68
N GLN A 46 -7.03 -19.17 -7.96
CA GLN A 46 -6.08 -18.64 -6.98
C GLN A 46 -6.21 -17.12 -6.99
N PRO A 47 -6.04 -16.46 -5.84
CA PRO A 47 -6.04 -15.01 -5.80
C PRO A 47 -4.79 -14.46 -6.51
N ALA A 48 -4.88 -13.23 -7.00
CA ALA A 48 -3.80 -12.63 -7.76
C ALA A 48 -2.68 -12.18 -6.81
N LYS A 49 -1.43 -12.49 -7.14
CA LYS A 49 -0.27 -11.99 -6.40
C LYS A 49 0.18 -10.66 -7.00
N VAL A 50 0.16 -9.60 -6.21
CA VAL A 50 0.41 -8.23 -6.67
C VAL A 50 1.60 -7.62 -5.94
N ILE A 51 2.36 -6.79 -6.68
CA ILE A 51 3.45 -5.98 -6.14
C ILE A 51 3.12 -4.51 -6.40
N THR A 52 2.91 -3.74 -5.33
CA THR A 52 2.68 -2.30 -5.41
C THR A 52 3.91 -1.55 -4.92
N LYS A 53 4.42 -0.60 -5.72
CA LYS A 53 5.52 0.30 -5.34
C LYS A 53 4.99 1.72 -5.14
N GLY A 54 5.27 2.31 -3.98
CA GLY A 54 4.81 3.65 -3.66
C GLY A 54 5.25 4.12 -2.28
N HIS A 55 4.86 5.33 -1.90
CA HIS A 55 5.11 5.91 -0.60
C HIS A 55 4.15 5.34 0.45
N LEU A 56 4.70 4.81 1.55
CA LEU A 56 3.90 4.24 2.64
C LEU A 56 3.28 5.36 3.48
N PHE A 57 1.97 5.56 3.33
CA PHE A 57 1.20 6.47 4.16
C PHE A 57 0.98 5.91 5.57
N SER A 58 0.56 4.64 5.70
CA SER A 58 0.34 3.99 7.00
C SER A 58 0.25 2.46 6.91
N ASP A 59 0.57 1.74 8.01
CA ASP A 59 0.43 0.28 8.15
C ASP A 59 -0.41 -0.14 9.40
N GLY A 60 -1.25 0.79 9.87
CA GLY A 60 -1.97 0.71 11.14
C GLY A 60 -3.43 0.31 11.00
N LYS A 61 -4.06 -0.05 12.14
CA LYS A 61 -5.51 -0.31 12.23
C LYS A 61 -6.03 -1.35 11.22
N GLY A 62 -5.22 -2.39 10.96
CA GLY A 62 -5.60 -3.47 10.03
C GLY A 62 -5.53 -3.09 8.55
N LEU A 63 -5.00 -1.92 8.18
CA LEU A 63 -4.87 -1.48 6.79
C LEU A 63 -3.41 -1.10 6.47
N VAL A 64 -3.04 -1.29 5.21
CA VAL A 64 -1.83 -0.73 4.59
C VAL A 64 -2.27 0.23 3.50
N LYS A 65 -1.78 1.47 3.54
CA LYS A 65 -2.13 2.52 2.59
C LYS A 65 -0.86 3.04 1.92
N VAL A 66 -0.83 3.00 0.60
CA VAL A 66 0.27 3.49 -0.24
C VAL A 66 -0.26 4.42 -1.31
N PHE A 67 0.58 5.34 -1.79
CA PHE A 67 0.30 6.21 -2.93
C PHE A 67 1.56 6.37 -3.77
N SER A 68 1.42 6.57 -5.08
CA SER A 68 2.57 6.68 -5.99
C SER A 68 2.72 8.07 -6.61
N ASP A 69 1.65 8.86 -6.60
CA ASP A 69 1.64 10.21 -7.15
C ASP A 69 1.27 11.20 -6.03
N TYR A 70 1.80 12.42 -6.11
CA TYR A 70 1.43 13.50 -5.21
C TYR A 70 1.57 14.85 -5.91
N GLY A 71 0.59 15.73 -5.68
CA GLY A 71 0.65 17.14 -6.07
C GLY A 71 1.28 17.97 -4.95
N LEU A 72 2.19 18.89 -5.30
CA LEU A 72 2.72 19.85 -4.36
C LEU A 72 1.75 21.03 -4.22
N ASN A 73 1.62 21.56 -3.01
CA ASN A 73 0.82 22.77 -2.80
C ASN A 73 1.41 23.97 -3.56
N GLU A 74 0.55 24.78 -4.19
CA GLU A 74 0.96 25.90 -5.03
C GLU A 74 1.68 27.02 -4.24
N HIS A 75 1.28 27.23 -2.99
CA HIS A 75 1.82 28.28 -2.12
C HIS A 75 2.97 27.79 -1.23
N ASP A 76 3.03 26.50 -0.90
CA ASP A 76 4.11 25.87 -0.15
C ASP A 76 4.53 24.52 -0.75
N LYS A 77 5.56 24.55 -1.61
CA LYS A 77 6.11 23.35 -2.27
C LYS A 77 6.72 22.32 -1.32
N THR A 78 6.78 22.58 -0.02
CA THR A 78 7.17 21.58 0.99
C THR A 78 6.01 20.69 1.44
N LYS A 79 4.78 21.06 1.08
CA LYS A 79 3.52 20.37 1.43
C LYS A 79 2.97 19.60 0.25
N ILE A 80 2.28 18.50 0.58
CA ILE A 80 1.48 17.74 -0.38
C ILE A 80 0.04 18.25 -0.29
N ASP A 81 -0.55 18.57 -1.44
CA ASP A 81 -1.94 19.00 -1.54
C ASP A 81 -2.87 17.80 -1.76
N GLU A 82 -2.52 16.97 -2.74
CA GLU A 82 -3.29 15.78 -3.13
C GLU A 82 -2.37 14.58 -3.39
N VAL A 83 -2.93 13.36 -3.28
CA VAL A 83 -2.24 12.10 -3.59
C VAL A 83 -3.04 11.29 -4.60
N GLY A 84 -2.33 10.66 -5.53
CA GLY A 84 -2.89 9.82 -6.60
C GLY A 84 -2.30 8.42 -6.59
N ASN A 85 -2.86 7.54 -7.43
CA ASN A 85 -2.46 6.13 -7.52
C ASN A 85 -2.40 5.46 -6.14
N THR A 86 -3.46 5.67 -5.35
CA THR A 86 -3.54 5.14 -4.00
C THR A 86 -3.95 3.66 -4.01
N THR A 87 -3.39 2.88 -3.11
CA THR A 87 -3.83 1.49 -2.86
C THR A 87 -4.05 1.29 -1.37
N VAL A 88 -5.20 0.75 -1.01
CA VAL A 88 -5.61 0.46 0.37
C VAL A 88 -5.83 -1.03 0.51
N ILE A 89 -4.97 -1.69 1.28
CA ILE A 89 -4.88 -3.14 1.36
C ILE A 89 -5.23 -3.58 2.78
N PRO A 90 -6.19 -4.52 2.98
CA PRO A 90 -6.37 -5.17 4.27
C PRO A 90 -5.07 -5.84 4.70
N LYS A 91 -4.64 -5.63 5.95
CA LYS A 91 -3.36 -6.14 6.42
C LYS A 91 -3.27 -7.68 6.38
N ALA A 92 -4.42 -8.36 6.43
CA ALA A 92 -4.51 -9.82 6.28
C ALA A 92 -4.11 -10.31 4.87
N CYS A 93 -4.19 -9.44 3.85
CA CYS A 93 -3.81 -9.75 2.48
C CYS A 93 -2.34 -9.44 2.18
N VAL A 94 -1.61 -8.79 3.10
CA VAL A 94 -0.23 -8.36 2.88
C VAL A 94 0.73 -9.49 3.24
N LEU A 95 1.57 -9.88 2.29
CA LEU A 95 2.61 -10.89 2.48
C LEU A 95 3.90 -10.27 3.01
N ASN A 96 4.31 -9.13 2.43
CA ASN A 96 5.56 -8.47 2.80
C ASN A 96 5.54 -6.97 2.49
N ILE A 97 6.33 -6.20 3.25
CA ILE A 97 6.60 -4.77 2.99
C ILE A 97 8.10 -4.54 3.10
N LYS A 98 8.72 -4.13 2.00
CA LYS A 98 10.16 -3.84 1.92
C LYS A 98 10.37 -2.37 1.60
N LYS A 99 11.26 -1.70 2.34
CA LYS A 99 11.72 -0.35 1.98
C LYS A 99 12.66 -0.42 0.76
N VAL A 100 12.47 0.48 -0.20
CA VAL A 100 13.34 0.65 -1.38
C VAL A 100 14.47 1.61 -1.06
#